data_AF-F9CXE2-F1
#
_entry.id   AF-F9CXE2-F1
#
_cell.length_a   1.000
_cell.length_b   1.000
_cell.length_c   1.000
_cell.angle_alpha   90.00
_cell.angle_beta   90.00
_cell.angle_gamma   90.00
#
_symmetry.space_group_name_H-M   'P 1'
#
loop_
_entity.id
_entity.type
_entity.pdbx_description
1 polymer ?
#
loop_
_entity_poly.entity_id
_entity_poly.type
_entity_poly.pdbx_seq_one_letter_code
_entity_poly.pdbx_strand_id
1 'polypeptide(L)'
;MQQDRTSEWFVPKIGPRNFRIGIGMLFLPYTAIVTCFALWGSLVTDFTLDRIVSIGIIYFLAVGVAAHFLDAVGGKTKPWGTLPKRKITSIAISSLVIVFTIGLYYAFLDSPLLFPIGIIEGFFLFAYNLELFGGKFHNNISTIISWGILPVFAGSAIQSNSISIETIILSCISAGITYVLITTSRKYKELKKEGIESSKIKNKENILKIITLVVLSGTILFFILRV
;
A
#
# COMPACT_ATOMS: atom_id res chain seq x y z
N MET A 1 12.33 20.79 -16.52
CA MET A 1 13.09 20.12 -15.44
C MET A 1 12.28 18.92 -14.98
N GLN A 2 12.81 17.68 -15.06
CA GLN A 2 12.09 16.51 -14.56
C GLN A 2 11.92 16.68 -13.05
N GLN A 3 10.68 16.85 -12.59
CA GLN A 3 10.39 17.24 -11.21
C GLN A 3 10.69 16.05 -10.29
N ASP A 4 11.85 16.08 -9.66
CA ASP A 4 12.30 15.18 -8.60
C ASP A 4 11.28 15.24 -7.43
N ARG A 5 10.86 14.06 -6.92
CA ARG A 5 9.85 13.92 -5.85
C ARG A 5 10.42 14.03 -4.42
N THR A 6 11.67 14.43 -4.24
CA THR A 6 12.26 14.63 -2.91
C THR A 6 11.64 15.80 -2.14
N SER A 7 10.85 16.65 -2.81
CA SER A 7 10.07 17.75 -2.21
C SER A 7 8.68 17.33 -1.73
N GLU A 8 8.33 16.04 -1.80
CA GLU A 8 7.03 15.56 -1.33
C GLU A 8 6.89 15.69 0.18
N TRP A 9 5.67 15.95 0.65
CA TRP A 9 5.37 16.24 2.06
C TRP A 9 5.68 15.09 3.02
N PHE A 10 5.81 13.87 2.49
CA PHE A 10 6.14 12.66 3.24
C PHE A 10 7.62 12.26 3.12
N VAL A 11 8.44 13.04 2.41
CA VAL A 11 9.88 12.82 2.31
C VAL A 11 10.59 13.61 3.42
N PRO A 12 11.54 13.03 4.16
CA PRO A 12 12.32 13.76 5.14
C PRO A 12 13.04 14.97 4.52
N LYS A 13 13.05 16.10 5.24
CA LYS A 13 13.78 17.31 4.83
C LYS A 13 15.27 17.26 5.17
N ILE A 14 15.65 16.36 6.06
CA ILE A 14 17.02 16.21 6.58
C ILE A 14 17.70 14.96 6.05
N GLY A 15 19.03 14.97 6.08
CA GLY A 15 19.88 13.83 5.71
C GLY A 15 20.29 13.76 4.23
N PRO A 16 21.17 12.81 3.87
CA PRO A 16 21.69 12.66 2.51
C PRO A 16 20.59 12.38 1.48
N ARG A 17 20.80 12.79 0.23
CA ARG A 17 19.84 12.61 -0.86
C ARG A 17 19.36 11.16 -1.02
N ASN A 18 20.27 10.19 -0.95
CA ASN A 18 19.95 8.77 -1.09
C ASN A 18 19.05 8.25 0.05
N PHE A 19 19.25 8.76 1.27
CA PHE A 19 18.38 8.43 2.41
C PHE A 19 16.96 8.96 2.17
N ARG A 20 16.85 10.24 1.77
CA ARG A 20 15.55 10.88 1.48
C ARG A 20 14.80 10.18 0.36
N ILE A 21 15.50 9.79 -0.72
CA ILE A 21 14.92 8.98 -1.81
C ILE A 21 14.47 7.62 -1.29
N GLY A 22 15.29 6.94 -0.47
CA GLY A 22 14.94 5.66 0.13
C GLY A 22 13.63 5.72 0.92
N ILE A 23 13.49 6.70 1.82
CA ILE A 23 12.24 6.90 2.57
C ILE A 23 11.09 7.33 1.66
N GLY A 24 11.35 8.21 0.70
CA GLY A 24 10.34 8.67 -0.26
C GLY A 24 9.75 7.54 -1.09
N MET A 25 10.58 6.58 -1.51
CA MET A 25 10.16 5.39 -2.22
C MET A 25 9.29 4.46 -1.39
N LEU A 26 9.31 4.54 -0.06
CA LEU A 26 8.40 3.75 0.77
C LEU A 26 6.97 4.30 0.75
N PHE A 27 6.75 5.55 0.33
CA PHE A 27 5.44 6.22 0.41
C PHE A 27 4.69 5.94 1.72
N LEU A 28 5.40 6.09 2.85
CA LEU A 28 4.95 5.63 4.17
C LEU A 28 3.48 5.92 4.51
N PRO A 29 2.89 7.10 4.21
CA PRO A 29 1.47 7.33 4.46
C PRO A 29 0.54 6.34 3.73
N TYR A 30 0.83 6.05 2.47
CA TYR A 30 0.03 5.15 1.63
C TYR A 30 0.23 3.71 2.06
N THR A 31 1.47 3.29 2.33
CA THR A 31 1.76 1.96 2.87
C THR A 31 1.08 1.72 4.20
N ALA A 32 1.11 2.72 5.09
CA ALA A 32 0.45 2.63 6.39
C ALA A 32 -1.07 2.45 6.23
N ILE A 33 -1.72 3.21 5.35
CA ILE A 33 -3.15 3.06 5.07
C ILE A 33 -3.50 1.65 4.58
N VAL A 34 -2.75 1.11 3.61
CA VAL A 34 -3.03 -0.23 3.06
C VAL A 34 -2.78 -1.31 4.11
N THR A 35 -1.73 -1.16 4.92
CA THR A 35 -1.46 -2.06 6.05
C THR A 35 -2.60 -2.01 7.07
N CYS A 36 -3.12 -0.83 7.38
CA CYS A 36 -4.29 -0.65 8.25
C CYS A 36 -5.54 -1.35 7.70
N PHE A 37 -5.78 -1.34 6.39
CA PHE A 37 -6.91 -2.08 5.81
C PHE A 37 -6.80 -3.59 6.04
N ALA A 38 -5.60 -4.16 5.88
CA ALA A 38 -5.39 -5.56 6.23
C ALA A 38 -5.61 -5.82 7.73
N LEU A 39 -5.15 -4.91 8.58
CA LEU A 39 -5.41 -5.00 10.02
C LEU A 39 -6.91 -4.93 10.33
N TRP A 40 -7.69 -4.07 9.67
CA TRP A 40 -9.15 -4.01 9.88
C TRP A 40 -9.83 -5.34 9.62
N GLY A 41 -9.44 -6.02 8.54
CA GLY A 41 -9.92 -7.37 8.25
C GLY A 41 -9.55 -8.38 9.32
N SER A 42 -8.35 -8.26 9.90
CA SER A 42 -7.90 -9.16 10.96
C SER A 42 -8.56 -8.91 12.32
N LEU A 43 -8.95 -7.67 12.61
CA LEU A 43 -9.48 -7.28 13.92
C LEU A 43 -10.97 -7.60 14.08
N VAL A 44 -11.66 -7.86 12.97
CA VAL A 44 -13.10 -8.14 12.97
C VAL A 44 -13.42 -9.60 13.29
N THR A 45 -12.42 -10.47 13.27
CA THR A 45 -12.51 -11.88 13.62
C THR A 45 -11.79 -12.13 14.95
N ASP A 46 -11.92 -13.33 15.49
CA ASP A 46 -11.05 -13.76 16.59
C ASP A 46 -9.61 -13.82 16.07
N PHE A 47 -8.70 -13.21 16.82
CA PHE A 47 -7.35 -12.95 16.34
C PHE A 47 -6.31 -13.39 17.35
N THR A 48 -5.13 -13.72 16.82
CA THR A 48 -3.92 -13.86 17.62
C THR A 48 -2.91 -12.78 17.24
N LEU A 49 -2.08 -12.37 18.20
CA LEU A 49 -1.13 -11.27 18.02
C LEU A 49 -0.01 -11.61 17.02
N ASP A 50 0.43 -12.86 16.95
CA ASP A 50 1.45 -13.32 15.99
C ASP A 50 0.96 -13.17 14.54
N ARG A 51 -0.32 -13.45 14.29
CA ARG A 51 -0.95 -13.24 12.98
C ARG A 51 -1.11 -11.76 12.64
N ILE A 52 -1.47 -10.92 13.61
CA ILE A 52 -1.50 -9.45 13.43
C ILE A 52 -0.12 -8.92 13.01
N VAL A 53 0.93 -9.34 13.71
CA VAL A 53 2.31 -8.95 13.39
C VAL A 53 2.70 -9.44 12.00
N SER A 54 2.37 -10.69 11.66
CA SER A 54 2.64 -11.26 10.34
C SER A 54 1.94 -10.51 9.21
N ILE A 55 0.67 -10.12 9.40
CA ILE A 55 -0.09 -9.28 8.46
C ILE A 55 0.61 -7.93 8.27
N GLY A 56 1.02 -7.28 9.37
CA GLY A 56 1.78 -6.03 9.33
C GLY A 56 3.08 -6.15 8.52
N ILE A 57 3.85 -7.21 8.75
CA ILE A 57 5.09 -7.50 8.00
C ILE A 57 4.79 -7.74 6.52
N ILE A 58 3.80 -8.58 6.20
CA ILE A 58 3.40 -8.91 4.83
C ILE A 58 3.07 -7.62 4.06
N TYR A 59 2.16 -6.80 4.56
CA TYR A 59 1.69 -5.62 3.80
C TYR A 59 2.74 -4.51 3.73
N PHE A 60 3.53 -4.32 4.79
CA PHE A 60 4.66 -3.39 4.74
C PHE A 60 5.69 -3.81 3.67
N LEU A 61 6.07 -5.08 3.62
CA LEU A 61 7.05 -5.57 2.65
C LEU A 61 6.48 -5.69 1.24
N ALA A 62 5.23 -6.14 1.08
CA ALA A 62 4.60 -6.30 -0.23
C ALA A 62 4.32 -4.96 -0.89
N VAL A 63 3.70 -4.02 -0.16
CA VAL A 63 3.25 -2.74 -0.73
C VAL A 63 4.30 -1.65 -0.50
N GLY A 64 4.81 -1.52 0.72
CA GLY A 64 5.78 -0.48 1.06
C GLY A 64 7.16 -0.65 0.42
N VAL A 65 7.57 -1.90 0.19
CA VAL A 65 8.88 -2.19 -0.39
C VAL A 65 8.76 -2.79 -1.79
N ALA A 66 8.24 -4.01 -1.94
CA ALA A 66 8.26 -4.71 -3.22
C ALA A 66 7.53 -3.96 -4.33
N ALA A 67 6.27 -3.57 -4.11
CA ALA A 67 5.47 -2.86 -5.10
C ALA A 67 6.14 -1.54 -5.54
N HIS A 68 6.55 -0.68 -4.61
CA HIS A 68 7.19 0.60 -4.96
C HIS A 68 8.55 0.43 -5.66
N PHE A 69 9.35 -0.56 -5.28
CA PHE A 69 10.62 -0.81 -5.93
C PHE A 69 10.42 -1.41 -7.33
N LEU A 70 9.42 -2.26 -7.52
CA LEU A 70 9.01 -2.74 -8.85
C LEU A 70 8.44 -1.60 -9.71
N ASP A 71 7.70 -0.66 -9.13
CA ASP A 71 7.21 0.54 -9.81
C ASP A 71 8.38 1.42 -10.29
N ALA A 72 9.42 1.57 -9.46
CA ALA A 72 10.64 2.24 -9.88
C ALA A 72 11.37 1.51 -11.03
N VAL A 73 11.25 0.18 -11.13
CA VAL A 73 11.78 -0.62 -12.24
C VAL A 73 10.94 -0.44 -13.51
N GLY A 74 9.66 -0.77 -13.47
CA GLY A 74 8.79 -0.87 -14.65
C GLY A 74 8.11 0.44 -15.06
N GLY A 75 7.87 1.35 -14.12
CA GLY A 75 7.14 2.59 -14.37
C GLY A 75 7.79 3.45 -15.44
N LYS A 76 6.98 3.99 -16.34
CA LYS A 76 7.44 4.86 -17.45
C LYS A 76 8.06 6.17 -16.96
N THR A 77 7.59 6.67 -15.83
CA THR A 77 8.15 7.87 -15.20
C THR A 77 9.20 7.48 -14.18
N LYS A 78 10.29 8.26 -14.07
CA LYS A 78 11.38 8.04 -13.10
C LYS A 78 11.45 9.19 -12.08
N PRO A 79 10.44 9.33 -11.19
CA PRO A 79 10.34 10.48 -10.28
C PRO A 79 11.46 10.56 -9.23
N TRP A 80 12.16 9.45 -9.01
CA TRP A 80 13.28 9.33 -8.06
C TRP A 80 14.64 9.38 -8.77
N GLY A 81 14.66 9.71 -10.07
CA GLY A 81 15.85 9.68 -10.92
C GLY A 81 16.22 8.28 -11.40
N THR A 82 17.40 8.17 -12.02
CA THR A 82 17.95 6.91 -12.52
C THR A 82 18.58 6.12 -11.38
N LEU A 83 17.88 5.11 -10.88
CA LEU A 83 18.35 4.24 -9.81
C LEU A 83 19.00 2.96 -10.38
N PRO A 84 19.98 2.35 -9.68
CA PRO A 84 20.61 1.11 -10.13
C PRO A 84 19.61 -0.04 -10.17
N LYS A 85 19.18 -0.45 -11.38
CA LYS A 85 18.13 -1.46 -11.61
C LYS A 85 18.37 -2.76 -10.82
N ARG A 86 19.60 -3.29 -10.86
CA ARG A 86 19.97 -4.51 -10.13
C ARG A 86 19.70 -4.39 -8.62
N LYS A 87 20.06 -3.25 -8.02
CA LYS A 87 19.88 -3.01 -6.58
C LYS A 87 18.40 -2.95 -6.20
N ILE A 88 17.59 -2.19 -6.93
CA ILE A 88 16.16 -2.05 -6.63
C ILE A 88 15.39 -3.34 -6.88
N THR A 89 15.74 -4.10 -7.92
CA THR A 89 15.15 -5.42 -8.19
C THR A 89 15.52 -6.43 -7.11
N SER A 90 16.78 -6.46 -6.64
CA SER A 90 17.17 -7.34 -5.54
C SER A 90 16.39 -7.05 -4.26
N ILE A 91 16.20 -5.78 -3.90
CA ILE A 91 15.40 -5.39 -2.72
C ILE A 91 13.94 -5.84 -2.85
N ALA A 92 13.34 -5.65 -4.03
CA ALA A 92 11.99 -6.10 -4.29
C ALA A 92 11.85 -7.63 -4.17
N ILE A 93 12.75 -8.39 -4.79
CA ILE A 93 12.74 -9.86 -4.75
C ILE A 93 12.93 -10.37 -3.33
N SER A 94 13.90 -9.84 -2.58
CA SER A 94 14.13 -10.23 -1.18
C SER A 94 12.89 -9.98 -0.32
N SER A 95 12.20 -8.87 -0.53
CA SER A 95 10.95 -8.55 0.19
C SER A 95 9.84 -9.54 -0.19
N LEU A 96 9.70 -9.86 -1.48
CA LEU A 96 8.70 -10.82 -1.96
C LEU A 96 8.95 -12.23 -1.44
N VAL A 97 10.21 -12.68 -1.33
CA VAL A 97 10.52 -13.99 -0.75
C VAL A 97 9.96 -14.11 0.67
N ILE A 98 10.14 -13.07 1.50
CA ILE A 98 9.58 -13.05 2.86
C ILE A 98 8.05 -13.07 2.82
N VAL A 99 7.44 -12.22 2.00
CA VAL A 99 5.98 -12.11 1.83
C VAL A 99 5.37 -13.45 1.42
N PHE A 100 5.90 -14.09 0.37
CA PHE A 100 5.39 -15.37 -0.12
C PHE A 100 5.65 -16.49 0.88
N THR A 101 6.76 -16.47 1.60
CA THR A 101 7.02 -17.49 2.63
C THR A 101 5.99 -17.43 3.74
N ILE A 102 5.71 -16.25 4.31
CA ILE A 102 4.73 -16.09 5.39
C ILE A 102 3.30 -16.33 4.85
N GLY A 103 2.97 -15.80 3.68
CA GLY A 103 1.65 -15.97 3.08
C GLY A 103 1.34 -17.43 2.74
N LEU A 104 2.28 -18.15 2.12
CA LEU A 104 2.11 -19.58 1.83
C LEU A 104 2.10 -20.42 3.10
N TYR A 105 2.89 -20.06 4.12
CA TYR A 105 2.86 -20.73 5.42
C TYR A 105 1.43 -20.76 5.98
N TYR A 106 0.75 -19.60 6.09
CA TYR A 106 -0.63 -19.57 6.56
C TYR A 106 -1.62 -20.23 5.58
N ALA A 107 -1.42 -20.07 4.26
CA ALA A 107 -2.28 -20.68 3.26
C ALA A 107 -2.32 -22.21 3.35
N PHE A 108 -1.16 -22.84 3.64
CA PHE A 108 -1.05 -24.29 3.83
C PHE A 108 -1.35 -24.75 5.26
N LEU A 109 -1.16 -23.88 6.26
CA LEU A 109 -1.44 -24.22 7.66
C LEU A 109 -2.94 -24.42 7.89
N ASP A 110 -3.73 -23.37 7.63
CA ASP A 110 -5.17 -23.37 7.94
C ASP A 110 -5.98 -22.29 7.21
N SER A 111 -5.36 -21.49 6.33
CA SER A 111 -6.01 -20.38 5.62
C SER A 111 -6.04 -20.53 4.09
N PRO A 112 -6.62 -21.61 3.52
CA PRO A 112 -6.63 -21.84 2.07
C PRO A 112 -7.32 -20.74 1.24
N LEU A 113 -8.20 -19.89 1.82
CA LEU A 113 -8.72 -18.69 1.12
C LEU A 113 -7.60 -17.74 0.66
N LEU A 114 -6.41 -17.82 1.25
CA LEU A 114 -5.25 -17.05 0.82
C LEU A 114 -4.72 -17.46 -0.56
N PHE A 115 -5.01 -18.68 -1.06
CA PHE A 115 -4.65 -19.03 -2.43
C PHE A 115 -5.34 -18.13 -3.46
N PRO A 116 -6.68 -18.07 -3.54
CA PRO A 116 -7.34 -17.19 -4.49
C PRO A 116 -7.04 -15.71 -4.22
N ILE A 117 -7.02 -15.26 -2.96
CA ILE A 117 -6.71 -13.86 -2.63
C ILE A 117 -5.28 -13.50 -3.06
N GLY A 118 -4.30 -14.30 -2.66
CA GLY A 118 -2.88 -14.09 -2.95
C GLY A 118 -2.53 -14.18 -4.43
N ILE A 119 -3.23 -15.03 -5.21
CA ILE A 119 -3.09 -15.06 -6.68
C ILE A 119 -3.53 -13.73 -7.28
N ILE A 120 -4.67 -13.18 -6.86
CA ILE A 120 -5.20 -11.92 -7.37
C ILE A 120 -4.31 -10.75 -6.93
N GLU A 121 -3.91 -10.70 -5.66
CA GLU A 121 -2.99 -9.67 -5.16
C GLU A 121 -1.63 -9.74 -5.84
N GLY A 122 -1.06 -10.93 -5.99
CA GLY A 122 0.20 -11.15 -6.73
C GLY A 122 0.10 -10.70 -8.18
N PHE A 123 -1.01 -11.03 -8.86
CA PHE A 123 -1.28 -10.56 -10.21
C PHE A 123 -1.25 -9.02 -10.28
N PHE A 124 -1.99 -8.32 -9.42
CA PHE A 124 -1.98 -6.85 -9.42
C PHE A 124 -0.64 -6.27 -9.00
N LEU A 125 0.06 -6.87 -8.04
CA LEU A 125 1.39 -6.43 -7.62
C LEU A 125 2.35 -6.39 -8.80
N PHE A 126 2.37 -7.43 -9.64
CA PHE A 126 3.23 -7.42 -10.82
C PHE A 126 2.64 -6.59 -11.97
N ALA A 127 1.37 -6.79 -12.31
CA ALA A 127 0.75 -6.14 -13.46
C ALA A 127 0.68 -4.61 -13.33
N TYR A 128 0.38 -4.11 -12.13
CA TYR A 128 0.29 -2.67 -11.85
C TYR A 128 1.68 -2.02 -11.86
N ASN A 129 2.61 -2.54 -11.04
CA ASN A 129 3.89 -1.86 -10.78
C ASN A 129 4.90 -2.05 -11.92
N LEU A 130 4.90 -3.20 -12.61
CA LEU A 130 5.75 -3.38 -13.78
C LEU A 130 5.12 -2.83 -15.08
N GLU A 131 3.91 -2.24 -15.00
CA GLU A 131 3.10 -1.85 -16.15
C GLU A 131 2.98 -2.97 -17.21
N LEU A 132 2.80 -4.23 -16.75
CA LEU A 132 2.60 -5.37 -17.67
C LEU A 132 1.34 -5.15 -18.52
N PHE A 133 1.25 -5.86 -19.65
CA PHE A 133 0.13 -5.72 -20.60
C PHE A 133 -0.04 -4.28 -21.10
N GLY A 134 1.08 -3.56 -21.29
CA GLY A 134 1.08 -2.17 -21.74
C GLY A 134 0.54 -1.17 -20.72
N GLY A 135 0.41 -1.56 -19.44
CA GLY A 135 -0.14 -0.71 -18.39
C GLY A 135 -1.66 -0.73 -18.28
N LYS A 136 -2.35 -1.72 -18.90
CA LYS A 136 -3.83 -1.85 -18.84
C LYS A 136 -4.38 -1.84 -17.41
N PHE A 137 -3.63 -2.39 -16.46
CA PHE A 137 -4.01 -2.46 -15.04
C PHE A 137 -3.43 -1.33 -14.18
N HIS A 138 -2.68 -0.38 -14.75
CA HIS A 138 -2.17 0.78 -14.01
C HIS A 138 -3.25 1.88 -13.94
N ASN A 139 -4.37 1.59 -13.27
CA ASN A 139 -5.55 2.45 -13.25
C ASN A 139 -6.25 2.45 -11.87
N ASN A 140 -7.19 3.39 -11.68
CA ASN A 140 -7.87 3.58 -10.40
C ASN A 140 -8.66 2.37 -9.92
N ILE A 141 -9.32 1.65 -10.83
CA ILE A 141 -10.12 0.46 -10.49
C ILE A 141 -9.21 -0.61 -9.91
N SER A 142 -8.09 -0.85 -10.59
CA SER A 142 -7.08 -1.82 -10.15
C SER A 142 -6.51 -1.43 -8.79
N THR A 143 -6.22 -0.14 -8.55
CA THR A 143 -5.79 0.35 -7.23
C THR A 143 -6.83 0.10 -6.13
N ILE A 144 -8.11 0.38 -6.39
CA ILE A 144 -9.18 0.18 -5.40
C ILE A 144 -9.33 -1.30 -5.06
N ILE A 145 -9.36 -2.17 -6.07
CA ILE A 145 -9.47 -3.62 -5.85
C ILE A 145 -8.25 -4.13 -5.09
N SER A 146 -7.05 -3.84 -5.59
CA SER A 146 -5.81 -4.45 -5.09
C SER A 146 -5.32 -3.89 -3.75
N TRP A 147 -5.48 -2.59 -3.49
CA TRP A 147 -4.92 -1.94 -2.31
C TRP A 147 -5.98 -1.40 -1.36
N GLY A 148 -7.26 -1.44 -1.75
CA GLY A 148 -8.40 -1.11 -0.89
C GLY A 148 -9.10 -2.36 -0.37
N ILE A 149 -9.63 -3.18 -1.30
CA ILE A 149 -10.54 -4.29 -0.98
C ILE A 149 -9.78 -5.55 -0.53
N LEU A 150 -8.89 -6.08 -1.38
CA LEU A 150 -8.21 -7.36 -1.13
C LEU A 150 -7.42 -7.40 0.20
N PRO A 151 -6.77 -6.31 0.65
CA PRO A 151 -6.08 -6.31 1.93
C PRO A 151 -6.99 -6.67 3.11
N VAL A 152 -8.21 -6.13 3.14
CA VAL A 152 -9.19 -6.44 4.19
C VAL A 152 -9.54 -7.94 4.17
N PHE A 153 -9.75 -8.52 2.98
CA PHE A 153 -10.05 -9.95 2.86
C PHE A 153 -8.88 -10.82 3.28
N ALA A 154 -7.66 -10.48 2.89
CA ALA A 154 -6.47 -11.23 3.28
C ALA A 154 -6.25 -11.20 4.79
N GLY A 155 -6.44 -10.04 5.43
CA GLY A 155 -6.31 -9.90 6.87
C GLY A 155 -7.28 -10.78 7.65
N SER A 156 -8.53 -10.84 7.21
CA SER A 156 -9.56 -11.73 7.78
C SER A 156 -9.23 -13.20 7.51
N ALA A 157 -8.81 -13.53 6.29
CA ALA A 157 -8.44 -14.89 5.89
C ALA A 157 -7.22 -15.43 6.65
N ILE A 158 -6.19 -14.63 6.92
CA ILE A 158 -5.05 -15.04 7.75
C ILE A 158 -5.49 -15.40 9.17
N GLN A 159 -6.47 -14.69 9.74
CA GLN A 159 -6.93 -14.95 11.10
C GLN A 159 -7.86 -16.15 11.22
N SER A 160 -8.87 -16.25 10.36
CA SER A 160 -9.96 -17.23 10.56
C SER A 160 -10.39 -17.95 9.29
N ASN A 161 -9.68 -17.77 8.17
CA ASN A 161 -10.01 -18.38 6.88
C ASN A 161 -11.49 -18.19 6.47
N SER A 162 -12.07 -17.03 6.78
CA SER A 162 -13.48 -16.73 6.53
C SER A 162 -13.66 -15.29 6.10
N ILE A 163 -14.74 -14.97 5.37
CA ILE A 163 -15.12 -13.60 5.03
C ILE A 163 -16.49 -13.31 5.65
N SER A 164 -16.50 -12.54 6.74
CA SER A 164 -17.73 -12.14 7.43
C SER A 164 -18.43 -10.95 6.76
N ILE A 165 -19.67 -10.65 7.16
CA ILE A 165 -20.38 -9.47 6.66
C ILE A 165 -19.67 -8.17 7.06
N GLU A 166 -19.11 -8.11 8.26
CA GLU A 166 -18.33 -6.98 8.75
C GLU A 166 -17.05 -6.81 7.92
N THR A 167 -16.40 -7.92 7.54
CA THR A 167 -15.25 -7.91 6.63
C THR A 167 -15.64 -7.27 5.28
N ILE A 168 -16.81 -7.62 4.73
CA ILE A 168 -17.32 -7.02 3.49
C ILE A 168 -17.58 -5.51 3.67
N ILE A 169 -18.23 -5.10 4.76
CA ILE A 169 -18.50 -3.69 5.06
C ILE A 169 -17.18 -2.90 5.15
N LEU A 170 -16.19 -3.40 5.88
CA LEU A 170 -14.87 -2.77 5.99
C LEU A 170 -14.13 -2.70 4.64
N SER A 171 -14.32 -3.69 3.77
CA SER A 171 -13.78 -3.68 2.40
C SER A 171 -14.42 -2.60 1.53
N CYS A 172 -15.72 -2.34 1.69
CA CYS A 172 -16.41 -1.24 1.02
C CYS A 172 -15.95 0.13 1.53
N ILE A 173 -15.75 0.27 2.85
CA ILE A 173 -15.25 1.51 3.46
C ILE A 173 -13.82 1.81 2.98
N SER A 174 -12.92 0.82 3.04
CA SER A 174 -11.54 0.96 2.55
C SER A 174 -11.48 1.25 1.06
N ALA A 175 -12.36 0.67 0.25
CA ALA A 175 -12.51 1.03 -1.17
C ALA A 175 -12.89 2.51 -1.35
N GLY A 176 -13.86 3.01 -0.58
CA GLY A 176 -14.27 4.42 -0.59
C GLY A 176 -13.14 5.37 -0.17
N ILE A 177 -12.42 5.03 0.91
CA ILE A 177 -11.24 5.79 1.36
C ILE A 177 -10.16 5.78 0.28
N THR A 178 -9.89 4.64 -0.34
CA THR A 178 -8.92 4.50 -1.42
C THR A 178 -9.29 5.37 -2.61
N TYR A 179 -10.57 5.39 -3.01
CA TYR A 179 -11.05 6.27 -4.07
C TYR A 179 -10.80 7.76 -3.77
N VAL A 180 -11.14 8.23 -2.56
CA VAL A 180 -10.89 9.62 -2.15
C VAL A 180 -9.38 9.91 -2.11
N LEU A 181 -8.58 8.97 -1.60
CA LEU A 181 -7.13 9.08 -1.51
C LEU A 181 -6.46 9.22 -2.88
N ILE A 182 -6.77 8.34 -3.83
CA ILE A 182 -6.14 8.36 -5.16
C ILE A 182 -6.59 9.55 -6.01
N THR A 183 -7.88 9.93 -5.92
CA THR A 183 -8.39 11.10 -6.66
C THR A 183 -7.80 12.39 -6.11
N THR A 184 -7.65 12.51 -4.79
CA THR A 184 -6.98 13.64 -4.14
C THR A 184 -5.48 13.67 -4.48
N SER A 185 -4.81 12.51 -4.44
CA SER A 185 -3.38 12.39 -4.75
C SER A 185 -3.06 12.77 -6.20
N ARG A 186 -3.88 12.36 -7.17
CA ARG A 186 -3.71 12.75 -8.58
C ARG A 186 -3.85 14.26 -8.76
N LYS A 187 -4.94 14.86 -8.25
CA LYS A 187 -5.14 16.32 -8.29
C LYS A 187 -4.00 17.09 -7.62
N TYR A 188 -3.49 16.58 -6.48
CA TYR A 188 -2.32 17.15 -5.81
C TYR A 188 -1.08 17.13 -6.73
N LYS A 189 -0.79 16.00 -7.38
CA LYS A 189 0.36 15.85 -8.29
C LYS A 189 0.23 16.72 -9.54
N GLU A 190 -0.97 16.82 -10.11
CA GLU A 190 -1.28 17.68 -11.28
C GLU A 190 -1.01 19.15 -10.95
N LEU A 191 -1.62 19.68 -9.87
CA LEU A 191 -1.41 21.06 -9.42
C LEU A 191 0.08 21.37 -9.17
N LYS A 192 0.81 20.42 -8.58
CA LYS A 192 2.23 20.57 -8.27
C LYS A 192 3.11 20.57 -9.53
N LYS A 193 2.69 19.87 -10.59
CA LYS A 193 3.36 19.86 -11.90
C LYS A 193 3.11 21.15 -12.68
N GLU A 194 1.90 21.68 -12.59
CA GLU A 194 1.50 22.92 -13.27
C GLU A 194 2.06 24.19 -12.60
N GLY A 195 2.63 24.08 -11.40
CA GLY A 195 3.17 25.23 -10.66
C GLY A 195 2.09 26.19 -10.16
N ILE A 196 0.85 25.72 -10.08
CA ILE A 196 -0.34 26.51 -9.71
C ILE A 196 -0.39 26.79 -8.20
N GLU A 197 -1.10 27.87 -7.82
CA GLU A 197 -1.47 28.33 -6.47
C GLU A 197 -1.12 27.40 -5.29
N SER A 198 -0.19 27.86 -4.44
CA SER A 198 0.25 27.20 -3.22
C SER A 198 -0.90 26.78 -2.28
N SER A 199 -1.98 27.56 -2.22
CA SER A 199 -3.14 27.28 -1.36
C SER A 199 -3.89 26.00 -1.76
N LYS A 200 -4.12 25.79 -3.06
CA LYS A 200 -4.82 24.60 -3.57
C LYS A 200 -3.99 23.33 -3.35
N ILE A 201 -2.67 23.41 -3.58
CA ILE A 201 -1.73 22.31 -3.29
C ILE A 201 -1.79 21.97 -1.79
N LYS A 202 -1.74 23.00 -0.93
CA LYS A 202 -1.77 22.81 0.52
C LYS A 202 -3.05 22.18 1.01
N ASN A 203 -4.20 22.57 0.45
CA ASN A 203 -5.48 21.95 0.77
C ASN A 203 -5.50 20.45 0.42
N LYS A 204 -5.01 20.05 -0.75
CA LYS A 204 -4.95 18.62 -1.11
C LYS A 204 -3.95 17.85 -0.24
N GLU A 205 -2.79 18.44 0.06
CA GLU A 205 -1.83 17.87 1.01
C GLU A 205 -2.46 17.63 2.40
N ASN A 206 -3.20 18.62 2.91
CA ASN A 206 -3.88 18.52 4.21
C ASN A 206 -4.92 17.39 4.22
N ILE A 207 -5.72 17.25 3.15
CA ILE A 207 -6.67 16.15 3.02
C ILE A 207 -5.95 14.79 3.07
N LEU A 208 -4.84 14.62 2.32
CA LEU A 208 -4.05 13.39 2.33
C LEU A 208 -3.50 13.06 3.73
N LYS A 209 -3.02 14.07 4.45
CA LYS A 209 -2.55 13.94 5.83
C LYS A 209 -3.67 13.54 6.78
N ILE A 210 -4.83 14.19 6.68
CA ILE A 210 -5.99 13.89 7.52
C ILE A 210 -6.46 12.45 7.29
N ILE A 211 -6.59 12.01 6.02
CA ILE A 211 -6.96 10.62 5.71
C ILE A 211 -5.97 9.64 6.36
N THR A 212 -4.67 9.92 6.23
CA THR A 212 -3.62 9.07 6.82
C THR A 212 -3.76 8.99 8.34
N LEU A 213 -3.91 10.14 9.01
CA LEU A 213 -4.05 10.20 10.47
C LEU A 213 -5.31 9.49 10.95
N VAL A 214 -6.45 9.74 10.31
CA VAL A 214 -7.74 9.13 10.66
C VAL A 214 -7.70 7.61 10.54
N VAL A 215 -7.14 7.08 9.44
CA VAL A 215 -7.00 5.63 9.25
C VAL A 215 -6.08 5.03 10.31
N LEU A 216 -4.93 5.64 10.59
CA LEU A 216 -4.00 5.16 11.60
C LEU A 216 -4.60 5.19 13.01
N SER A 217 -5.12 6.33 13.44
CA SER A 217 -5.72 6.47 14.78
C SER A 217 -6.95 5.60 14.94
N GLY A 218 -7.77 5.47 13.88
CA GLY A 218 -8.94 4.59 13.86
C GLY A 218 -8.54 3.12 13.98
N THR A 219 -7.47 2.69 13.33
CA THR A 219 -6.95 1.32 13.45
C THR A 219 -6.45 1.03 14.85
N ILE A 220 -5.69 1.96 15.45
CA ILE A 220 -5.18 1.82 16.82
C ILE A 220 -6.34 1.75 17.81
N LEU A 221 -7.34 2.63 17.67
CA LEU A 221 -8.54 2.60 18.50
C LEU A 221 -9.31 1.28 18.34
N PHE A 222 -9.48 0.80 17.10
CA PHE A 222 -10.15 -0.47 16.85
C PHE A 222 -9.42 -1.65 17.52
N PHE A 223 -8.09 -1.68 17.44
CA PHE A 223 -7.29 -2.68 18.15
C PHE A 223 -7.48 -2.59 19.67
N ILE A 224 -7.40 -1.40 20.26
CA ILE A 224 -7.57 -1.20 21.71
C ILE A 224 -8.96 -1.65 22.18
N LEU A 225 -10.01 -1.43 21.38
CA LEU A 225 -11.37 -1.83 21.74
C LEU A 225 -11.62 -3.35 21.61
N ARG A 226 -10.71 -4.08 20.96
CA ARG A 226 -10.82 -5.54 20.73
C ARG A 226 -9.97 -6.38 21.69
N VAL A 227 -9.00 -5.75 22.38
CA VAL A 227 -8.16 -6.37 23.42
C VAL A 227 -8.79 -6.15 24.79
#